data_AF-K0SBY1-F1
#
_entry.id   AF-K0SBY1-F1
#
_cell.length_a   1.000
_cell.length_b   1.000
_cell.length_c   1.000
_cell.angle_alpha   90.00
_cell.angle_beta   90.00
_cell.angle_gamma   90.00
#
_symmetry.space_group_name_H-M   'P 1'
#
loop_
_entity.id
_entity.type
_entity.pdbx_description
1 polymer ?
#
loop_
_entity_poly.entity_id
_entity_poly.type
_entity_poly.pdbx_seq_one_letter_code
_entity_poly.pdbx_strand_id
1 'polypeptide(L)'
;MIPAFKFASASTRTCGACEHELPEGAYSREQWARRQSIRRCDECVAAGNQLVLMKKGRSRSEEDDCPICSLPLPLDRKQSTFMTCCTTLVCNGCIVAAEKRGMDLCPFCRAPKPKMSQTVSMIEKRVDAGDPVAICYRGSQYADGSHGLQKDVARAVELYERAAELGSKDAHLKLGGLYLRGKDVEQDEAKAIRHFEAAAVKGDTLARCKLGNIEANAGNYDIALQHYMIAAKLGYHDSLHCIKALFMVGLATKSDYAEALRGHQSAVEEMRSPDREEALALG
;
A
#
# COMPACT_ATOMS: atom_id res chain seq x y z
N MET A 1 6.45 -62.41 24.73
CA MET A 1 7.49 -61.42 24.39
C MET A 1 7.14 -60.82 23.03
N ILE A 2 6.58 -59.61 23.02
CA ILE A 2 6.45 -58.77 21.83
C ILE A 2 6.96 -57.39 22.28
N PRO A 3 8.00 -56.81 21.66
CA PRO A 3 8.50 -55.52 22.09
C PRO A 3 7.55 -54.41 21.64
N ALA A 4 7.19 -53.53 22.58
CA ALA A 4 6.45 -52.32 22.30
C ALA A 4 7.31 -51.37 21.44
N PHE A 5 6.91 -51.17 20.17
CA PHE A 5 7.39 -50.08 19.34
C PHE A 5 6.92 -48.77 19.96
N LYS A 6 7.83 -48.05 20.62
CA LYS A 6 7.62 -46.63 20.95
C LYS A 6 7.68 -45.85 19.64
N PHE A 7 6.53 -45.42 19.12
CA PHE A 7 6.49 -44.28 18.21
C PHE A 7 6.88 -43.03 19.01
N ALA A 8 8.15 -42.65 18.93
CA ALA A 8 8.53 -41.28 19.22
C ALA A 8 7.88 -40.41 18.14
N SER A 9 6.96 -39.54 18.52
CA SER A 9 6.41 -38.54 17.59
C SER A 9 7.58 -37.66 17.11
N ALA A 10 7.99 -37.84 15.85
CA ALA A 10 8.93 -36.95 15.20
C ALA A 10 8.36 -35.53 15.32
N SER A 11 9.04 -34.68 16.11
CA SER A 11 8.61 -33.29 16.30
C SER A 11 8.84 -32.58 14.98
N THR A 12 7.81 -32.43 14.16
CA THR A 12 7.89 -31.68 12.90
C THR A 12 8.31 -30.25 13.22
N ARG A 13 9.36 -29.77 12.53
CA ARG A 13 10.00 -28.49 12.82
C ARG A 13 9.60 -27.50 11.76
N THR A 14 8.81 -26.49 12.13
CA THR A 14 8.37 -25.47 11.20
C THR A 14 9.22 -24.21 11.25
N CYS A 15 9.43 -23.60 10.10
CA CYS A 15 10.00 -22.26 10.01
C CYS A 15 9.01 -21.22 10.52
N GLY A 16 9.41 -20.37 11.47
CA GLY A 16 8.53 -19.31 11.99
C GLY A 16 8.19 -18.21 10.99
N ALA A 17 8.71 -18.26 9.75
CA ALA A 17 8.42 -17.30 8.69
C ALA A 17 7.48 -17.89 7.65
N CYS A 18 7.86 -19.03 7.06
CA CYS A 18 7.10 -19.68 5.98
C CYS A 18 6.20 -20.81 6.45
N GLU A 19 6.23 -21.14 7.73
CA GLU A 19 5.42 -22.20 8.36
C GLU A 19 5.62 -23.59 7.75
N HIS A 20 6.58 -23.73 6.83
CA HIS A 20 6.94 -24.99 6.18
C HIS A 20 7.62 -25.92 7.18
N GLU A 21 7.23 -27.20 7.16
CA GLU A 21 7.93 -28.27 7.86
C GLU A 21 9.27 -28.56 7.21
N LEU A 22 10.32 -28.69 8.02
CA LEU A 22 11.70 -28.89 7.61
C LEU A 22 12.21 -30.26 8.07
N PRO A 23 13.14 -30.86 7.31
CA PRO A 23 13.76 -32.14 7.69
C PRO A 23 14.56 -32.03 9.00
N GLU A 24 14.74 -33.17 9.67
CA GLU A 24 15.58 -33.24 10.87
C GLU A 24 17.01 -32.81 10.57
N GLY A 25 17.50 -31.79 11.29
CA GLY A 25 18.85 -31.25 11.10
C GLY A 25 18.92 -29.90 10.37
N ALA A 26 17.79 -29.39 9.86
CA ALA A 26 17.72 -28.09 9.17
C ALA A 26 18.03 -26.86 10.04
N TYR A 27 18.26 -27.02 11.34
CA TYR A 27 18.63 -25.94 12.26
C TYR A 27 19.87 -26.30 13.08
N SER A 28 20.81 -25.37 13.17
CA SER A 28 21.99 -25.45 14.05
C SER A 28 21.57 -25.46 15.53
N ARG A 29 22.42 -25.98 16.42
CA ARG A 29 22.15 -25.99 17.88
C ARG A 29 21.83 -24.61 18.45
N GLU A 30 22.39 -23.53 17.89
CA GLU A 30 22.12 -22.15 18.31
C GLU A 30 20.73 -21.66 17.85
N GLN A 31 20.30 -22.07 16.66
CA GLN A 31 18.94 -21.79 16.16
C GLN A 31 17.88 -22.53 16.97
N TRP A 32 18.21 -23.68 17.57
CA TRP A 32 17.31 -24.40 18.47
C TRP A 32 17.02 -23.65 19.77
N ALA A 33 17.99 -22.88 20.28
CA ALA A 33 17.78 -22.09 21.49
C ALA A 33 16.78 -20.93 21.27
N ARG A 34 16.49 -20.57 20.01
CA ARG A 34 15.54 -19.51 19.67
C ARG A 34 14.10 -20.00 19.74
N ARG A 35 13.18 -19.10 20.09
CA ARG A 35 11.72 -19.33 19.98
C ARG A 35 11.36 -19.69 18.53
N GLN A 36 10.42 -20.61 18.36
CA GLN A 36 9.98 -21.09 17.04
C GLN A 36 9.59 -19.96 16.09
N SER A 37 8.91 -18.92 16.58
CA SER A 37 8.52 -17.72 15.82
C SER A 37 9.70 -16.94 15.21
N ILE A 38 10.92 -17.12 15.74
CA ILE A 38 12.14 -16.39 15.35
C ILE A 38 13.07 -17.28 14.51
N ARG A 39 12.80 -18.60 14.43
CA ARG A 39 13.59 -19.51 13.57
C ARG A 39 13.26 -19.28 12.10
N ARG A 40 14.30 -19.30 11.26
CA ARG A 40 14.22 -19.04 9.81
C ARG A 40 15.03 -20.12 9.10
N CYS A 41 14.44 -20.88 8.18
CA CYS A 41 15.20 -21.80 7.31
C CYS A 41 16.20 -21.03 6.44
N ASP A 42 17.19 -21.73 5.90
CA ASP A 42 18.23 -21.11 5.09
C ASP A 42 17.67 -20.33 3.89
N GLU A 43 16.59 -20.82 3.26
CA GLU A 43 15.88 -20.08 2.22
C GLU A 43 15.23 -18.79 2.74
N CYS A 44 14.66 -18.78 3.95
CA CYS A 44 14.10 -17.58 4.55
C CYS A 44 15.18 -16.60 5.02
N VAL A 45 16.36 -17.11 5.41
CA VAL A 45 17.53 -16.30 5.76
C VAL A 45 18.12 -15.69 4.49
N ALA A 46 18.26 -16.48 3.43
CA ALA A 46 18.77 -16.05 2.12
C ALA A 46 17.81 -15.05 1.44
N ALA A 47 16.50 -15.28 1.53
CA ALA A 47 15.49 -14.36 1.02
C ALA A 47 15.38 -13.05 1.83
N GLY A 48 15.98 -12.98 3.03
CA GLY A 48 16.09 -11.76 3.83
C GLY A 48 14.80 -10.93 3.96
N ASN A 49 14.91 -9.63 3.70
CA ASN A 49 13.78 -8.68 3.74
C ASN A 49 12.73 -8.96 2.66
N GLN A 50 13.09 -9.60 1.55
CA GLN A 50 12.20 -9.87 0.44
C GLN A 50 11.07 -10.82 0.83
N LEU A 51 11.33 -11.84 1.66
CA LEU A 51 10.27 -12.72 2.14
C LEU A 51 9.26 -11.99 3.04
N VAL A 52 9.74 -11.10 3.90
CA VAL A 52 8.89 -10.27 4.76
C VAL A 52 8.05 -9.32 3.89
N LEU A 53 8.68 -8.71 2.90
CA LEU A 53 8.04 -7.85 1.92
C LEU A 53 6.97 -8.62 1.15
N MET A 54 7.22 -9.85 0.70
CA MET A 54 6.22 -10.66 0.01
C MET A 54 5.09 -11.11 0.94
N LYS A 55 5.26 -11.18 2.26
CA LYS A 55 4.19 -11.63 3.19
C LYS A 55 3.33 -10.51 3.75
N LYS A 56 3.88 -9.31 3.91
CA LYS A 56 3.16 -8.15 4.43
C LYS A 56 2.40 -7.39 3.34
N GLY A 57 1.52 -6.48 3.73
CA GLY A 57 0.78 -5.59 2.82
C GLY A 57 -0.02 -6.33 1.75
N ARG A 58 -0.62 -7.46 2.13
CA ARG A 58 -1.54 -8.27 1.29
C ARG A 58 -3.01 -7.95 1.53
N SER A 59 -3.28 -7.04 2.46
CA SER A 59 -4.61 -6.51 2.78
C SER A 59 -4.50 -4.99 2.89
N ARG A 60 -5.63 -4.32 2.68
CA ARG A 60 -5.76 -2.88 2.93
C ARG A 60 -5.97 -2.65 4.43
N SER A 61 -5.54 -1.49 4.90
CA SER A 61 -5.79 -1.06 6.29
C SER A 61 -7.18 -0.44 6.40
N GLU A 62 -7.79 -0.45 7.58
CA GLU A 62 -9.05 0.29 7.83
C GLU A 62 -8.93 1.79 7.52
N GLU A 63 -7.70 2.34 7.58
CA GLU A 63 -7.39 3.72 7.14
C GLU A 63 -7.70 3.96 5.65
N ASP A 64 -7.82 2.90 4.85
CA ASP A 64 -8.17 2.95 3.44
C ASP A 64 -9.67 2.84 3.19
N ASP A 65 -10.49 2.74 4.23
CA ASP A 65 -11.94 2.65 4.12
C ASP A 65 -12.59 4.03 4.14
N CYS A 66 -13.71 4.17 3.43
CA CYS A 66 -14.50 5.37 3.53
C CYS A 66 -15.10 5.46 4.93
N PRO A 67 -14.89 6.56 5.68
CA PRO A 67 -15.35 6.65 7.07
C PRO A 67 -16.88 6.73 7.22
N ILE A 68 -17.62 6.83 6.11
CA ILE A 68 -19.09 6.93 6.11
C ILE A 68 -19.73 5.59 5.78
N CYS A 69 -19.32 4.93 4.69
CA CYS A 69 -19.89 3.63 4.29
C CYS A 69 -19.07 2.42 4.76
N SER A 70 -17.89 2.62 5.36
CA SER A 70 -16.96 1.57 5.81
C SER A 70 -16.56 0.57 4.70
N LEU A 71 -16.72 0.96 3.44
CA LEU A 71 -16.23 0.20 2.29
C LEU A 71 -14.84 0.71 1.89
N PRO A 72 -13.92 -0.16 1.45
CA PRO A 72 -12.61 0.24 0.94
C PRO A 72 -12.75 1.34 -0.11
N LEU A 73 -11.96 2.40 0.02
CA LEU A 73 -11.97 3.52 -0.93
C LEU A 73 -11.56 3.04 -2.32
N PRO A 74 -12.15 3.55 -3.40
CA PRO A 74 -11.64 3.29 -4.74
C PRO A 74 -10.16 3.69 -4.87
N LEU A 75 -9.36 2.89 -5.55
CA LEU A 75 -7.93 3.19 -5.76
C LEU A 75 -7.72 4.37 -6.72
N ASP A 76 -8.67 4.63 -7.60
CA ASP A 76 -8.68 5.86 -8.40
C ASP A 76 -8.99 7.05 -7.51
N ARG A 77 -7.98 7.90 -7.30
CA ARG A 77 -8.08 9.09 -6.45
C ARG A 77 -9.13 10.09 -6.95
N LYS A 78 -9.61 10.01 -8.19
CA LYS A 78 -10.71 10.86 -8.68
C LYS A 78 -12.06 10.49 -8.10
N GLN A 79 -12.23 9.26 -7.63
CA GLN A 79 -13.48 8.76 -7.05
C GLN A 79 -13.59 9.00 -5.54
N SER A 80 -12.63 9.71 -4.96
CA SER A 80 -12.64 10.12 -3.56
C SER A 80 -12.19 11.57 -3.43
N THR A 81 -12.82 12.30 -2.52
CA THR A 81 -12.50 13.70 -2.26
C THR A 81 -11.80 13.84 -0.92
N PHE A 82 -10.68 14.58 -0.90
CA PHE A 82 -9.99 14.93 0.32
C PHE A 82 -10.70 16.10 1.00
N MET A 83 -11.27 15.84 2.18
CA MET A 83 -12.00 16.83 2.95
C MET A 83 -11.04 17.61 3.83
N THR A 84 -10.72 18.85 3.44
CA THR A 84 -9.71 19.69 4.13
C THR A 84 -10.10 20.06 5.55
N CYS A 85 -11.40 20.08 5.87
CA CYS A 85 -11.90 20.36 7.21
C CYS A 85 -11.62 19.25 8.23
N CYS A 86 -11.59 17.99 7.77
CA CYS A 86 -11.39 16.81 8.60
C CYS A 86 -10.15 15.98 8.28
N THR A 87 -9.38 16.39 7.26
CA THR A 87 -8.23 15.66 6.67
C THR A 87 -8.51 14.18 6.46
N THR A 88 -9.69 13.90 5.89
CA THR A 88 -10.16 12.54 5.62
C THR A 88 -10.56 12.43 4.15
N LEU A 89 -10.30 11.27 3.55
CA LEU A 89 -10.84 10.93 2.23
C LEU A 89 -12.25 10.38 2.39
N VAL A 90 -13.18 10.88 1.58
CA VAL A 90 -14.54 10.39 1.50
C VAL A 90 -14.82 9.98 0.06
N CYS A 91 -15.35 8.78 -0.17
CA CYS A 91 -15.69 8.36 -1.53
C CYS A 91 -16.81 9.25 -2.10
N ASN A 92 -16.73 9.54 -3.39
CA ASN A 92 -17.67 10.46 -4.05
C ASN A 92 -19.13 9.96 -3.97
N GLY A 93 -19.36 8.65 -3.88
CA GLY A 93 -20.69 8.10 -3.64
C GLY A 93 -21.32 8.59 -2.33
N CYS A 94 -20.57 8.59 -1.23
CA CYS A 94 -21.08 9.14 0.03
C CYS A 94 -21.31 10.66 -0.02
N ILE A 95 -20.55 11.38 -0.86
CA ILE A 95 -20.75 12.82 -1.07
C ILE A 95 -22.06 13.05 -1.82
N VAL A 96 -22.25 12.38 -2.96
CA VAL A 96 -23.49 12.45 -3.75
C VAL A 96 -24.72 12.04 -2.93
N ALA A 97 -24.61 10.96 -2.15
CA ALA A 97 -25.68 10.51 -1.26
C ALA A 97 -26.04 11.56 -0.19
N ALA A 98 -25.08 12.33 0.31
CA ALA A 98 -25.31 13.40 1.26
C ALA A 98 -25.96 14.63 0.59
N GLU A 99 -25.47 15.02 -0.58
CA GLU A 99 -26.01 16.14 -1.37
C GLU A 99 -27.48 15.91 -1.75
N LYS A 100 -27.85 14.69 -2.13
CA LYS A 100 -29.25 14.30 -2.39
C LYS A 100 -30.19 14.47 -1.21
N ARG A 101 -29.65 14.41 0.01
CA ARG A 101 -30.40 14.65 1.25
C ARG A 101 -30.42 16.14 1.64
N GLY A 102 -29.95 17.03 0.76
CA GLY A 102 -29.88 18.46 0.99
C GLY A 102 -28.74 18.87 1.93
N MET A 103 -27.71 18.03 2.10
CA MET A 103 -26.57 18.38 2.95
C MET A 103 -25.56 19.25 2.18
N ASP A 104 -25.35 20.48 2.64
CA ASP A 104 -24.32 21.40 2.11
C ASP A 104 -23.06 21.50 3.01
N LEU A 105 -22.99 20.66 4.04
CA LEU A 105 -21.86 20.56 4.96
C LEU A 105 -20.95 19.38 4.57
N CYS A 106 -19.75 19.31 5.13
CA CYS A 106 -18.90 18.13 5.02
C CYS A 106 -19.67 16.88 5.49
N PRO A 107 -19.81 15.83 4.67
CA PRO A 107 -20.62 14.66 5.02
C PRO A 107 -20.04 13.84 6.18
N PHE A 108 -18.76 14.03 6.51
CA PHE A 108 -18.12 13.39 7.65
C PHE A 108 -18.22 14.23 8.93
N CYS A 109 -17.56 15.40 8.98
CA CYS A 109 -17.47 16.21 10.20
C CYS A 109 -18.53 17.30 10.34
N ARG A 110 -19.43 17.47 9.36
CA ARG A 110 -20.48 18.50 9.31
C ARG A 110 -19.98 19.95 9.36
N ALA A 111 -18.69 20.18 9.16
CA ALA A 111 -18.17 21.55 9.04
C ALA A 111 -18.64 22.19 7.72
N PRO A 112 -18.87 23.52 7.69
CA PRO A 112 -19.13 24.25 6.45
C PRO A 112 -17.98 24.09 5.45
N LYS A 113 -18.29 24.16 4.16
CA LYS A 113 -17.29 24.15 3.08
C LYS A 113 -16.35 25.37 3.26
N PRO A 114 -15.03 25.15 3.48
CA PRO A 114 -14.12 26.25 3.73
C PRO A 114 -13.84 27.05 2.46
N LYS A 115 -13.68 28.37 2.60
CA LYS A 115 -13.11 29.20 1.53
C LYS A 115 -11.64 28.83 1.33
N MET A 116 -11.10 29.07 0.13
CA MET A 116 -9.69 28.78 -0.18
C MET A 116 -8.71 29.38 0.83
N SER A 117 -8.96 30.61 1.29
CA SER A 117 -8.15 31.28 2.33
C SER A 117 -8.20 30.60 3.69
N GLN A 118 -9.31 29.93 4.02
CA GLN A 118 -9.48 29.19 5.27
C GLN A 118 -8.83 27.81 5.19
N THR A 119 -8.84 27.18 4.01
CA THR A 119 -8.23 25.87 3.77
C THR A 119 -6.78 25.80 4.23
N VAL A 120 -5.96 26.81 3.90
CA VAL A 120 -4.54 26.86 4.30
C VAL A 120 -4.39 26.84 5.82
N SER A 121 -5.08 27.75 6.52
CA SER A 121 -5.02 27.85 7.99
C SER A 121 -5.55 26.58 8.68
N MET A 122 -6.58 25.93 8.13
CA MET A 122 -7.11 24.68 8.69
C MET A 122 -6.11 23.53 8.56
N ILE A 123 -5.42 23.40 7.43
CA ILE A 123 -4.37 22.41 7.23
C ILE A 123 -3.19 22.70 8.15
N GLU A 124 -2.76 23.95 8.28
CA GLU A 124 -1.64 24.35 9.17
C GLU A 124 -1.92 23.94 10.62
N LYS A 125 -3.12 24.19 11.14
CA LYS A 125 -3.49 23.73 12.50
C LYS A 125 -3.32 22.22 12.69
N ARG A 126 -3.59 21.42 11.66
CA ARG A 126 -3.42 19.95 11.73
C ARG A 126 -1.97 19.53 11.55
N VAL A 127 -1.20 20.25 10.73
CA VAL A 127 0.25 20.08 10.61
C VAL A 127 0.93 20.35 11.96
N ASP A 128 0.50 21.39 12.66
CA ASP A 128 0.99 21.73 14.00
C ASP A 128 0.59 20.68 15.04
N ALA A 129 -0.62 20.12 14.91
CA ALA A 129 -1.09 19.00 15.74
C ALA A 129 -0.42 17.65 15.40
N GLY A 130 0.43 17.58 14.37
CA GLY A 130 1.16 16.36 14.02
C GLY A 130 0.36 15.34 13.21
N ASP A 131 -0.72 15.75 12.53
CA ASP A 131 -1.50 14.84 11.67
C ASP A 131 -0.67 14.43 10.43
N PRO A 132 -0.31 13.13 10.27
CA PRO A 132 0.54 12.66 9.19
C PRO A 132 -0.09 12.87 7.79
N VAL A 133 -1.42 12.83 7.68
CA VAL A 133 -2.13 13.06 6.42
C VAL A 133 -2.09 14.54 6.09
N ALA A 134 -2.31 15.42 7.06
CA ALA A 134 -2.23 16.87 6.86
C ALA A 134 -0.81 17.31 6.47
N ILE A 135 0.22 16.76 7.14
CA ILE A 135 1.64 17.02 6.83
C ILE A 135 1.96 16.58 5.41
N CYS A 136 1.55 15.36 5.01
CA CYS A 136 1.76 14.87 3.65
C CYS A 136 1.01 15.73 2.61
N TYR A 137 -0.22 16.14 2.91
CA TYR A 137 -1.01 17.01 2.03
C TYR A 137 -0.34 18.38 1.86
N ARG A 138 0.19 18.98 2.95
CA ARG A 138 0.96 20.22 2.90
C ARG A 138 2.24 20.06 2.08
N GLY A 139 2.93 18.93 2.20
CA GLY A 139 4.07 18.57 1.34
C GLY A 139 3.69 18.57 -0.14
N SER A 140 2.50 18.05 -0.49
CA SER A 140 2.00 18.07 -1.87
C SER A 140 1.74 19.49 -2.38
N GLN A 141 1.22 20.38 -1.52
CA GLN A 141 1.01 21.78 -1.90
C GLN A 141 2.33 22.51 -2.22
N TYR A 142 3.38 22.26 -1.46
CA TYR A 142 4.73 22.79 -1.75
C TYR A 142 5.34 22.15 -3.00
N ALA A 143 5.19 20.83 -3.20
CA ALA A 143 5.72 20.14 -4.36
C ALA A 143 5.12 20.64 -5.69
N ASP A 144 3.83 20.98 -5.68
CA ASP A 144 3.10 21.44 -6.86
C ASP A 144 3.03 22.96 -7.00
N GLY A 145 3.35 23.73 -5.94
CA GLY A 145 3.20 25.18 -5.92
C GLY A 145 1.72 25.62 -5.99
N SER A 146 0.87 25.02 -5.17
CA SER A 146 -0.58 25.28 -5.17
C SER A 146 -1.05 26.02 -3.91
N HIS A 147 -2.32 26.46 -3.90
CA HIS A 147 -2.94 27.14 -2.74
C HIS A 147 -2.20 28.41 -2.28
N GLY A 148 -1.65 29.16 -3.24
CA GLY A 148 -0.89 30.39 -2.98
C GLY A 148 0.56 30.17 -2.57
N LEU A 149 1.06 28.93 -2.58
CA LEU A 149 2.46 28.63 -2.36
C LEU A 149 3.25 28.65 -3.66
N GLN A 150 4.51 29.10 -3.58
CA GLN A 150 5.49 28.82 -4.62
C GLN A 150 5.94 27.37 -4.53
N LYS A 151 6.31 26.79 -5.68
CA LYS A 151 6.86 25.42 -5.73
C LYS A 151 8.18 25.38 -4.95
N ASP A 152 8.25 24.49 -3.96
CA ASP A 152 9.43 24.23 -3.13
C ASP A 152 9.52 22.73 -2.81
N VAL A 153 10.31 22.01 -3.61
CA VAL A 153 10.42 20.55 -3.47
C VAL A 153 11.27 20.15 -2.27
N ALA A 154 12.24 20.97 -1.87
CA ALA A 154 13.04 20.70 -0.68
C ALA A 154 12.14 20.72 0.57
N ARG A 155 11.29 21.75 0.70
CA ARG A 155 10.31 21.82 1.78
C ARG A 155 9.28 20.70 1.72
N ALA A 156 8.89 20.27 0.53
CA ALA A 156 8.00 19.12 0.35
C ALA A 156 8.65 17.82 0.87
N VAL A 157 9.93 17.58 0.57
CA VAL A 157 10.69 16.42 1.06
C VAL A 157 10.73 16.38 2.57
N GLU A 158 11.07 17.50 3.24
CA GLU A 158 11.09 17.59 4.70
C GLU A 158 9.72 17.21 5.32
N LEU A 159 8.63 17.71 4.73
CA LEU A 159 7.28 17.39 5.18
C LEU A 159 6.93 15.92 4.92
N TYR A 160 7.30 15.36 3.78
CA TYR A 160 7.07 13.94 3.51
C TYR A 160 7.88 13.04 4.44
N GLU A 161 9.13 13.36 4.74
CA GLU A 161 9.95 12.60 5.71
C GLU A 161 9.29 12.61 7.08
N ARG A 162 8.88 13.79 7.57
CA ARG A 162 8.13 13.90 8.83
C ARG A 162 6.83 13.10 8.83
N ALA A 163 6.05 13.17 7.74
CA ALA A 163 4.80 12.40 7.63
C ALA A 163 5.06 10.88 7.58
N ALA A 164 6.14 10.46 6.92
CA ALA A 164 6.55 9.06 6.81
C ALA A 164 6.99 8.49 8.17
N GLU A 165 7.75 9.26 8.96
CA GLU A 165 8.13 8.92 10.34
C GLU A 165 6.90 8.73 11.24
N LEU A 166 5.87 9.54 11.02
CA LEU A 166 4.58 9.45 11.70
C LEU A 166 3.65 8.35 11.13
N GLY A 167 4.13 7.58 10.15
CA GLY A 167 3.44 6.40 9.66
C GLY A 167 2.71 6.56 8.33
N SER A 168 2.73 7.73 7.68
CA SER A 168 2.06 7.94 6.39
C SER A 168 2.68 7.09 5.26
N LYS A 169 1.90 6.14 4.74
CA LYS A 169 2.30 5.38 3.54
C LYS A 169 2.27 6.22 2.26
N ASP A 170 1.33 7.18 2.18
CA ASP A 170 1.26 8.14 1.08
C ASP A 170 2.54 8.97 1.01
N ALA A 171 3.10 9.38 2.15
CA ALA A 171 4.35 10.15 2.19
C ALA A 171 5.54 9.32 1.69
N HIS A 172 5.65 8.05 2.10
CA HIS A 172 6.63 7.12 1.55
C HIS A 172 6.50 6.97 0.03
N LEU A 173 5.28 6.80 -0.48
CA LEU A 173 5.03 6.71 -1.92
C LEU A 173 5.48 7.99 -2.66
N LYS A 174 5.23 9.18 -2.09
CA LYS A 174 5.68 10.47 -2.66
C LYS A 174 7.21 10.58 -2.67
N LEU A 175 7.88 10.25 -1.57
CA LEU A 175 9.35 10.25 -1.49
C LEU A 175 9.97 9.29 -2.50
N GLY A 176 9.44 8.06 -2.59
CA GLY A 176 9.90 7.07 -3.56
C GLY A 176 9.78 7.58 -5.00
N GLY A 177 8.66 8.22 -5.33
CA GLY A 177 8.44 8.83 -6.64
C GLY A 177 9.34 10.02 -6.96
N LEU A 178 9.77 10.78 -5.95
CA LEU A 178 10.72 11.90 -6.11
C LEU A 178 12.13 11.37 -6.41
N TYR A 179 12.65 10.50 -5.55
CA TYR A 179 14.00 9.95 -5.71
C TYR A 179 14.15 9.07 -6.95
N LEU A 180 13.09 8.37 -7.39
CA LEU A 180 13.14 7.59 -8.62
C LEU A 180 13.22 8.49 -9.87
N ARG A 181 12.59 9.67 -9.85
CA ARG A 181 12.50 10.56 -11.02
C ARG A 181 13.72 11.43 -11.22
N GLY A 182 14.39 11.85 -10.14
CA GLY A 182 15.62 12.64 -10.23
C GLY A 182 15.48 14.07 -10.75
N LYS A 183 14.26 14.59 -10.95
CA LYS A 183 14.03 15.88 -11.64
C LYS A 183 14.26 17.10 -10.76
N ASP A 184 13.77 17.05 -9.53
CA ASP A 184 13.80 18.15 -8.56
C ASP A 184 14.61 17.79 -7.29
N VAL A 185 15.02 16.53 -7.18
CA VAL A 185 15.93 15.97 -6.17
C VAL A 185 16.92 15.07 -6.91
N GLU A 186 18.12 14.87 -6.36
CA GLU A 186 19.07 13.92 -6.94
C GLU A 186 18.46 12.52 -7.03
N GLN A 187 18.65 11.86 -8.17
CA GLN A 187 18.13 10.51 -8.38
C GLN A 187 18.83 9.53 -7.44
N ASP A 188 18.05 8.77 -6.67
CA ASP A 188 18.55 7.76 -5.76
C ASP A 188 17.58 6.58 -5.73
N GLU A 189 17.83 5.62 -6.62
CA GLU A 189 16.97 4.43 -6.77
C GLU A 189 16.93 3.60 -5.48
N ALA A 190 18.04 3.50 -4.74
CA ALA A 190 18.09 2.75 -3.49
C ALA A 190 17.23 3.40 -2.38
N LYS A 191 17.21 4.73 -2.28
CA LYS A 191 16.25 5.45 -1.42
C LYS A 191 14.81 5.24 -1.92
N ALA A 192 14.59 5.29 -3.23
CA ALA A 192 13.26 5.09 -3.78
C ALA A 192 12.69 3.71 -3.43
N ILE A 193 13.48 2.65 -3.61
CA ILE A 193 13.12 1.27 -3.26
C ILE A 193 12.76 1.19 -1.77
N ARG A 194 13.60 1.71 -0.87
CA ARG A 194 13.32 1.67 0.58
C ARG A 194 11.99 2.32 0.94
N HIS A 195 11.66 3.45 0.33
CA HIS A 195 10.37 4.10 0.57
C HIS A 195 9.20 3.32 -0.04
N PHE A 196 9.35 2.78 -1.25
CA PHE A 196 8.32 1.93 -1.83
C PHE A 196 8.10 0.65 -1.02
N GLU A 197 9.15 0.02 -0.50
CA GLU A 197 9.03 -1.13 0.40
C GLU A 197 8.24 -0.78 1.67
N ALA A 198 8.54 0.36 2.29
CA ALA A 198 7.84 0.84 3.48
C ALA A 198 6.35 1.12 3.23
N ALA A 199 5.98 1.65 2.06
CA ALA A 199 4.58 1.81 1.67
C ALA A 199 3.92 0.46 1.31
N ALA A 200 4.63 -0.41 0.60
CA ALA A 200 4.16 -1.71 0.14
C ALA A 200 3.89 -2.69 1.28
N VAL A 201 4.64 -2.64 2.39
CA VAL A 201 4.34 -3.45 3.59
C VAL A 201 3.09 -2.97 4.34
N LYS A 202 2.67 -1.71 4.13
CA LYS A 202 1.42 -1.12 4.63
C LYS A 202 0.26 -1.26 3.63
N GLY A 203 0.42 -2.07 2.60
CA GLY A 203 -0.63 -2.38 1.63
C GLY A 203 -0.80 -1.36 0.50
N ASP A 204 0.15 -0.43 0.31
CA ASP A 204 0.07 0.50 -0.83
C ASP A 204 0.28 -0.23 -2.16
N THR A 205 -0.76 -0.24 -2.98
CA THR A 205 -0.78 -1.00 -4.24
C THR A 205 0.07 -0.36 -5.34
N LEU A 206 0.17 0.97 -5.34
CA LEU A 206 0.98 1.68 -6.32
C LEU A 206 2.47 1.44 -6.05
N ALA A 207 2.89 1.52 -4.79
CA ALA A 207 4.25 1.21 -4.36
C ALA A 207 4.62 -0.24 -4.70
N ARG A 208 3.70 -1.19 -4.50
CA ARG A 208 3.88 -2.58 -4.98
C ARG A 208 4.13 -2.65 -6.48
N CYS A 209 3.31 -1.97 -7.28
CA CYS A 209 3.50 -1.95 -8.73
C CYS A 209 4.81 -1.27 -9.14
N LYS A 210 5.25 -0.22 -8.42
CA LYS A 210 6.55 0.43 -8.67
C LYS A 210 7.72 -0.50 -8.40
N LEU A 211 7.69 -1.24 -7.28
CA LEU A 211 8.70 -2.27 -7.00
C LEU A 211 8.69 -3.36 -8.08
N GLY A 212 7.51 -3.82 -8.51
CA GLY A 212 7.41 -4.77 -9.62
C GLY A 212 8.07 -4.27 -10.91
N ASN A 213 7.89 -2.98 -11.25
CA ASN A 213 8.53 -2.38 -12.42
C ASN A 213 10.06 -2.30 -12.28
N ILE A 214 10.55 -1.96 -11.07
CA ILE A 214 12.00 -1.91 -10.79
C ILE A 214 12.61 -3.31 -10.94
N GLU A 215 11.99 -4.33 -10.35
CA GLU A 215 12.45 -5.71 -10.44
C GLU A 215 12.39 -6.23 -11.88
N ALA A 216 11.34 -5.90 -12.64
CA ALA A 216 11.23 -6.28 -14.05
C ALA A 216 12.34 -5.63 -14.89
N ASN A 217 12.66 -4.36 -14.64
CA ASN A 217 13.76 -3.67 -15.33
C ASN A 217 15.13 -4.28 -14.99
N ALA A 218 15.29 -4.82 -13.78
CA ALA A 218 16.48 -5.56 -13.36
C ALA A 218 16.52 -7.00 -13.90
N GLY A 219 15.48 -7.46 -14.59
CA GLY A 219 15.36 -8.83 -15.10
C GLY A 219 14.85 -9.86 -14.08
N ASN A 220 14.46 -9.42 -12.89
CA ASN A 220 13.95 -10.26 -11.81
C ASN A 220 12.44 -10.52 -11.96
N TYR A 221 12.04 -11.16 -13.06
CA TYR A 221 10.64 -11.29 -13.45
C TYR A 221 9.79 -12.10 -12.46
N ASP A 222 10.36 -13.08 -11.76
CA ASP A 222 9.65 -13.86 -10.73
C ASP A 222 9.26 -12.97 -9.53
N ILE A 223 10.14 -12.05 -9.14
CA ILE A 223 9.92 -11.10 -8.04
C ILE A 223 8.92 -10.04 -8.50
N ALA A 224 9.09 -9.53 -9.72
CA ALA A 224 8.17 -8.58 -10.33
C ALA A 224 6.74 -9.13 -10.39
N LEU A 225 6.58 -10.39 -10.85
CA LEU A 225 5.29 -11.07 -10.89
C LEU A 225 4.65 -11.12 -9.50
N GLN A 226 5.40 -11.49 -8.45
CA GLN A 226 4.86 -11.51 -7.08
C GLN A 226 4.37 -10.13 -6.62
N HIS A 227 5.11 -9.06 -6.92
CA HIS A 227 4.68 -7.69 -6.63
C HIS A 227 3.37 -7.34 -7.33
N TYR A 228 3.28 -7.62 -8.63
CA TYR A 228 2.07 -7.35 -9.40
C TYR A 228 0.89 -8.20 -8.90
N MET A 229 1.12 -9.47 -8.56
CA MET A 229 0.06 -10.36 -8.03
C MET A 229 -0.52 -9.81 -6.73
N ILE A 230 0.30 -9.28 -5.82
CA ILE A 230 -0.17 -8.66 -4.58
C ILE A 230 -1.00 -7.41 -4.90
N ALA A 231 -0.50 -6.51 -5.75
CA ALA A 231 -1.21 -5.28 -6.12
C ALA A 231 -2.53 -5.56 -6.85
N ALA A 232 -2.55 -6.53 -7.77
CA ALA A 232 -3.74 -6.94 -8.50
C ALA A 232 -4.80 -7.51 -7.55
N LYS A 233 -4.41 -8.36 -6.59
CA LYS A 233 -5.32 -8.89 -5.56
C LYS A 233 -5.90 -7.82 -4.62
N LEU A 234 -5.25 -6.66 -4.54
CA LEU A 234 -5.75 -5.49 -3.81
C LEU A 234 -6.56 -4.54 -4.70
N GLY A 235 -6.80 -4.90 -5.97
CA GLY A 235 -7.66 -4.17 -6.91
C GLY A 235 -6.93 -3.19 -7.83
N TYR A 236 -5.59 -3.19 -7.87
CA TYR A 236 -4.85 -2.22 -8.70
C TYR A 236 -4.78 -2.67 -10.17
N HIS A 237 -5.44 -1.89 -11.03
CA HIS A 237 -5.66 -2.25 -12.43
C HIS A 237 -4.37 -2.35 -13.25
N ASP A 238 -3.44 -1.40 -13.12
CA ASP A 238 -2.21 -1.41 -13.94
C ASP A 238 -1.36 -2.65 -13.71
N SER A 239 -1.43 -3.25 -12.51
CA SER A 239 -0.73 -4.52 -12.25
C SER A 239 -1.29 -5.67 -13.10
N LEU A 240 -2.57 -5.68 -13.47
CA LEU A 240 -3.09 -6.67 -14.43
C LEU A 240 -2.47 -6.48 -15.81
N HIS A 241 -2.24 -5.24 -16.25
CA HIS A 241 -1.55 -4.97 -17.51
C HIS A 241 -0.12 -5.52 -17.48
N CYS A 242 0.61 -5.33 -16.38
CA CYS A 242 1.95 -5.88 -16.21
C CYS A 242 1.95 -7.42 -16.21
N ILE A 243 1.03 -8.07 -15.48
CA ILE A 243 0.93 -9.54 -15.45
C ILE A 243 0.56 -10.09 -16.83
N LYS A 244 -0.36 -9.41 -17.54
CA LYS A 244 -0.71 -9.77 -18.92
C LYS A 244 0.51 -9.70 -19.84
N ALA A 245 1.33 -8.65 -19.71
CA ALA A 245 2.56 -8.52 -20.49
C ALA A 245 3.52 -9.69 -20.21
N LEU A 246 3.75 -10.04 -18.94
CA LEU A 246 4.57 -11.20 -18.55
C LEU A 246 4.00 -12.52 -19.10
N PHE A 247 2.68 -12.69 -19.08
CA PHE A 247 2.01 -13.86 -19.65
C PHE A 247 2.24 -13.98 -21.16
N MET A 248 2.13 -12.87 -21.90
CA MET A 248 2.32 -12.85 -23.36
C MET A 248 3.72 -13.24 -23.79
N VAL A 249 4.74 -12.96 -22.96
CA VAL A 249 6.14 -13.34 -23.24
C VAL A 249 6.55 -14.67 -22.59
N GLY A 250 5.60 -15.40 -21.97
CA GLY A 250 5.85 -16.71 -21.38
C GLY A 250 6.51 -16.70 -20.00
N LEU A 251 6.62 -15.53 -19.35
CA LEU A 251 7.19 -15.36 -18.01
C LEU A 251 6.16 -15.46 -16.88
N ALA A 252 4.87 -15.45 -17.21
CA ALA A 252 3.79 -15.79 -16.29
C ALA A 252 2.93 -16.90 -16.90
N THR A 253 2.34 -17.75 -16.06
CA THR A 253 1.48 -18.84 -16.53
C THR A 253 0.04 -18.37 -16.74
N LYS A 254 -0.74 -19.18 -17.46
CA LYS A 254 -2.19 -18.98 -17.58
C LYS A 254 -2.88 -19.00 -16.19
N SER A 255 -2.36 -19.80 -15.26
CA SER A 255 -2.89 -19.88 -13.89
C SER A 255 -2.67 -18.57 -13.15
N ASP A 256 -1.46 -18.00 -13.24
CA ASP A 256 -1.11 -16.73 -12.58
C ASP A 256 -2.02 -15.60 -13.06
N TYR A 257 -2.18 -15.47 -14.38
CA TYR A 257 -3.04 -14.44 -14.94
C TYR A 257 -4.51 -14.62 -14.54
N ALA A 258 -5.01 -15.86 -14.56
CA ALA A 258 -6.38 -16.14 -14.14
C ALA A 258 -6.61 -15.87 -12.64
N GLU A 259 -5.62 -16.15 -11.81
CA GLU A 259 -5.65 -15.85 -10.37
C GLU A 259 -5.62 -14.33 -10.12
N ALA A 260 -4.76 -13.60 -10.84
CA ALA A 260 -4.71 -12.14 -10.77
C ALA A 260 -6.06 -11.50 -11.10
N LEU A 261 -6.69 -11.96 -12.19
CA LEU A 261 -8.00 -11.47 -12.63
C LEU A 261 -9.09 -11.73 -11.58
N ARG A 262 -9.14 -12.93 -11.00
CA ARG A 262 -10.12 -13.26 -9.95
C ARG A 262 -9.91 -12.38 -8.72
N GLY A 263 -8.68 -12.27 -8.24
CA GLY A 263 -8.36 -11.45 -7.07
C GLY A 263 -8.70 -9.98 -7.28
N HIS A 264 -8.35 -9.43 -8.45
CA HIS A 264 -8.70 -8.06 -8.82
C HIS A 264 -10.22 -7.87 -8.87
N GLN A 265 -10.97 -8.79 -9.50
CA GLN A 265 -12.42 -8.70 -9.55
C GLN A 265 -13.07 -8.72 -8.17
N SER A 266 -12.60 -9.58 -7.27
CA SER A 266 -13.06 -9.62 -5.88
C SER A 266 -12.79 -8.29 -5.15
N ALA A 267 -11.58 -7.75 -5.25
CA ALA A 267 -11.26 -6.46 -4.63
C ALA A 267 -12.06 -5.29 -5.20
N VAL A 268 -12.30 -5.27 -6.52
CA VAL A 268 -13.17 -4.26 -7.16
C VAL A 268 -14.61 -4.37 -6.68
N GLU A 269 -15.12 -5.60 -6.53
CA GLU A 269 -16.47 -5.83 -6.01
C GLU A 269 -16.61 -5.35 -4.56
N GLU A 270 -15.60 -5.57 -3.71
CA GLU A 270 -15.56 -5.05 -2.33
C GLU A 270 -15.58 -3.51 -2.27
N MET A 271 -15.03 -2.85 -3.30
CA MET A 271 -15.07 -1.39 -3.45
C MET A 271 -16.38 -0.88 -4.09
N ARG A 272 -17.30 -1.73 -4.52
CA ARG A 272 -18.47 -1.32 -5.30
C ARG A 272 -19.58 -0.76 -4.40
N SER A 273 -20.28 0.25 -4.89
CA SER A 273 -21.45 0.82 -4.23
C SER A 273 -22.33 1.53 -5.26
N PRO A 274 -23.67 1.38 -5.21
CA PRO A 274 -24.58 2.06 -6.13
C PRO A 274 -24.36 3.58 -6.18
N ASP A 275 -24.14 4.21 -5.02
CA ASP A 275 -23.89 5.65 -4.95
C ASP A 275 -22.56 6.02 -5.63
N ARG A 276 -21.54 5.15 -5.61
CA ARG A 276 -20.26 5.37 -6.29
C ARG A 276 -20.40 5.25 -7.80
N GLU A 277 -21.17 4.28 -8.27
CA GLU A 277 -21.48 4.10 -9.70
C GLU A 277 -22.26 5.29 -10.24
N GLU A 278 -23.22 5.80 -9.47
CA GLU A 278 -23.93 7.02 -9.83
C GLU A 278 -23.01 8.24 -9.81
N ALA A 279 -22.17 8.40 -8.78
CA ALA A 279 -21.20 9.49 -8.74
C ALA A 279 -20.28 9.47 -9.98
N LEU A 280 -19.81 8.30 -10.40
CA LEU A 280 -19.04 8.12 -11.64
C LEU A 280 -19.80 8.53 -12.89
N ALA A 281 -21.12 8.31 -12.93
CA ALA A 281 -21.96 8.68 -14.07
C ALA A 281 -22.22 10.19 -14.16
N LEU A 282 -22.06 10.93 -13.07
CA LEU A 282 -22.27 12.38 -13.00
C LEU A 282 -21.03 13.20 -13.42
N GLY A 283 -19.85 12.58 -13.50
CA GLY A 283 -18.58 13.21 -13.93
C GLY A 283 -17.66 13.61 -12.78
#